data_AF-A0AAU7C9V6-F1
#
_entry.id   AF-A0AAU7C9V6-F1
#
_cell.length_a   1.000
_cell.length_b   1.000
_cell.length_c   1.000
_cell.angle_alpha   90.00
_cell.angle_beta   90.00
_cell.angle_gamma   90.00
#
_symmetry.space_group_name_H-M   'P 1'
#
loop_
_entity.id
_entity.type
_entity.pdbx_description
1 polymer ?
#
loop_
_entity_poly.entity_id
_entity_poly.type
_entity_poly.pdbx_seq_one_letter_code
_entity_poly.pdbx_strand_id
1 'polypeptide(L)'
;MRFRLDGEGNTWLPNVPSARPVREILTHKQRVEFLKLLHDGLGCTMACARLGIGVREMKRALAASAGFRRAVEQIELVRAERMFALLYDAALNGDMKAAQFLLARHDRQVERRKARRDASS
;
A
#
# COMPACT_ATOMS: atom_id res chain seq x y z
N MET A 1 -51.04 48.80 31.41
CA MET A 1 -50.69 47.36 31.40
C MET A 1 -49.43 47.17 30.59
N ARG A 2 -48.35 46.65 31.19
CA ARG A 2 -47.08 46.37 30.51
C ARG A 2 -46.96 44.86 30.30
N PHE A 3 -46.88 44.42 29.05
CA PHE A 3 -46.60 43.04 28.68
C PHE A 3 -45.08 42.78 28.77
N ARG A 4 -44.67 41.75 29.51
CA ARG A 4 -43.32 41.20 29.49
C ARG A 4 -43.24 40.21 28.32
N LEU A 5 -42.20 40.33 27.50
CA LEU A 5 -41.78 39.32 26.55
C LEU A 5 -40.37 38.88 26.98
N ASP A 6 -40.34 37.79 27.73
CA ASP A 6 -39.14 36.99 27.92
C ASP A 6 -38.83 36.33 26.58
N GLY A 7 -37.71 36.72 25.97
CA GLY A 7 -37.24 36.24 24.68
C GLY A 7 -35.85 35.65 24.81
N GLU A 8 -35.79 34.39 25.24
CA GLU A 8 -34.60 33.54 25.27
C GLU A 8 -33.92 33.54 23.90
N GLY A 9 -32.77 34.20 23.80
CA GLY A 9 -31.84 34.07 22.67
C GLY A 9 -31.07 32.76 22.73
N ASN A 10 -31.77 31.61 22.73
CA ASN A 10 -31.14 30.30 22.55
C ASN A 10 -30.62 30.22 21.12
N THR A 11 -29.32 30.53 20.99
CA THR A 11 -28.59 30.49 19.74
C THR A 11 -28.42 29.01 19.37
N TRP A 12 -29.35 28.48 18.57
CA TRP A 12 -29.27 27.16 17.95
C TRP A 12 -28.15 27.15 16.89
N LEU A 13 -26.90 27.22 17.33
CA LEU A 13 -25.79 26.76 16.50
C LEU A 13 -25.79 25.23 16.58
N PRO A 14 -25.99 24.50 15.47
CA PRO A 14 -25.74 23.07 15.49
C PRO A 14 -24.27 22.88 15.91
N ASN A 15 -24.07 22.13 16.99
CA ASN A 15 -22.76 21.63 17.40
C ASN A 15 -22.20 20.82 16.23
N VAL A 16 -21.48 21.48 15.32
CA VAL A 16 -20.65 20.79 14.34
C VAL A 16 -19.65 20.02 15.18
N PRO A 17 -19.64 18.68 15.17
CA PRO A 17 -18.61 17.94 15.85
C PRO A 17 -17.31 18.42 15.22
N SER A 18 -16.51 19.16 15.98
CA SER A 18 -15.13 19.46 15.62
C SER A 18 -14.48 18.10 15.36
N ALA A 19 -14.44 17.68 14.10
CA ALA A 19 -13.74 16.51 13.65
C ALA A 19 -12.30 16.74 14.06
N ARG A 20 -11.87 16.15 15.18
CA ARG A 20 -10.49 16.18 15.59
C ARG A 20 -9.69 15.78 14.35
N PRO A 21 -8.74 16.60 13.88
CA PRO A 21 -7.98 16.25 12.71
C PRO A 21 -7.38 14.88 13.01
N VAL A 22 -7.77 13.87 12.22
CA VAL A 22 -7.19 12.54 12.30
C VAL A 22 -5.72 12.77 12.03
N ARG A 23 -4.90 12.77 13.09
CA ARG A 23 -3.46 12.94 12.95
C ARG A 23 -3.00 11.86 11.99
N GLU A 24 -2.62 12.28 10.79
CA GLU A 24 -2.11 11.35 9.79
C GLU A 24 -0.87 10.68 10.38
N ILE A 25 -0.86 9.34 10.35
CA ILE A 25 0.23 8.53 10.91
C ILE A 25 1.56 8.89 10.23
N LEU A 26 1.51 9.17 8.93
CA LEU A 26 2.63 9.68 8.14
C LEU A 26 2.17 10.89 7.34
N THR A 27 3.04 11.89 7.24
CA THR A 27 2.83 13.04 6.36
C THR A 27 2.82 12.61 4.88
N HIS A 28 2.14 13.38 4.03
CA HIS A 28 2.16 13.15 2.58
C HIS A 28 3.59 13.09 2.02
N LYS A 29 4.48 14.01 2.46
CA LYS A 29 5.90 14.03 2.05
C LYS A 29 6.61 12.72 2.40
N GLN A 30 6.42 12.19 3.61
CA GLN A 30 7.01 10.91 4.01
C GLN A 30 6.49 9.74 3.18
N ARG A 31 5.20 9.73 2.84
CA ARG A 31 4.62 8.69 1.96
C ARG A 31 5.23 8.74 0.56
N VAL A 32 5.37 9.93 -0.02
CA VAL A 32 5.97 10.12 -1.34
C VAL A 32 7.44 9.71 -1.34
N GLU A 33 8.23 10.15 -0.35
CA GLU A 33 9.64 9.75 -0.24
C GLU A 33 9.79 8.24 -0.04
N PHE A 34 8.91 7.60 0.74
CA PHE A 34 8.91 6.15 0.87
C PHE A 34 8.67 5.43 -0.46
N LEU A 35 7.69 5.89 -1.25
CA LEU A 35 7.41 5.32 -2.57
C LEU A 35 8.60 5.49 -3.52
N LYS A 36 9.28 6.65 -3.51
CA LYS A 36 10.51 6.86 -4.29
C LYS A 36 11.59 5.86 -3.90
N LEU A 37 11.86 5.67 -2.61
CA LEU A 37 12.86 4.71 -2.14
C LEU A 37 12.52 3.28 -2.58
N LEU A 38 11.26 2.87 -2.54
CA LEU A 38 10.84 1.56 -3.05
C LEU A 38 11.07 1.44 -4.56
N HIS A 39 10.69 2.47 -5.32
CA HIS A 39 10.89 2.52 -6.76
C HIS A 39 12.38 2.43 -7.14
N ASP A 40 13.25 3.08 -6.37
CA ASP A 40 14.70 3.04 -6.54
C ASP A 40 15.33 1.70 -6.13
N GLY A 41 14.52 0.76 -5.63
CA GLY A 41 14.95 -0.60 -5.33
C GLY A 41 15.25 -0.87 -3.86
N LEU A 42 15.07 0.09 -2.95
CA LEU A 42 15.17 -0.22 -1.52
C LEU A 42 14.04 -1.16 -1.10
N GLY A 43 14.34 -2.06 -0.16
CA GLY A 43 13.32 -2.84 0.52
C GLY A 43 12.59 -2.01 1.58
N CYS A 44 11.35 -2.40 1.92
CA CYS A 44 10.50 -1.70 2.89
C CYS A 44 11.22 -1.36 4.21
N THR A 45 11.96 -2.31 4.78
CA THR A 45 12.69 -2.11 6.04
C THR A 45 13.75 -1.03 5.93
N MET A 46 14.54 -1.05 4.84
CA MET A 46 15.60 -0.06 4.60
C MET A 46 15.02 1.31 4.29
N ALA A 47 13.93 1.36 3.52
CA ALA A 47 13.21 2.61 3.25
C ALA A 47 12.64 3.22 4.53
N CYS A 48 12.09 2.41 5.45
CA CYS A 48 11.64 2.89 6.77
C CYS A 48 12.81 3.44 7.59
N ALA A 49 13.92 2.71 7.67
CA ALA A 49 15.11 3.14 8.41
C ALA A 49 15.66 4.46 7.88
N ARG A 50 15.73 4.63 6.55
CA ARG A 50 16.24 5.84 5.90
C ARG A 50 15.37 7.07 6.15
N LEU A 51 14.08 6.87 6.38
CA LEU A 51 13.13 7.95 6.71
C LEU A 51 13.00 8.19 8.22
N GLY A 52 13.69 7.40 9.06
CA GLY A 52 13.52 7.45 10.52
C GLY A 52 12.14 7.03 11.00
N ILE A 53 11.42 6.21 10.22
CA ILE A 53 10.05 5.76 10.52
C ILE A 53 10.09 4.34 11.05
N GLY A 54 9.33 4.07 12.12
CA GLY A 54 9.20 2.72 12.66
C GLY A 54 8.42 1.80 11.71
N VAL A 55 8.85 0.55 11.54
CA VAL A 55 8.14 -0.43 10.69
C VAL A 55 6.68 -0.63 11.13
N ARG A 56 6.41 -0.58 12.45
CA ARG A 56 5.04 -0.65 12.98
C ARG A 56 4.19 0.57 12.60
N GLU A 57 4.80 1.74 12.54
CA GLU A 57 4.13 2.97 12.12
C GLU A 57 3.81 2.95 10.63
N MET A 58 4.76 2.51 9.79
CA MET A 58 4.54 2.29 8.37
C MET A 58 3.40 1.28 8.11
N LYS A 59 3.39 0.15 8.83
CA LYS A 59 2.30 -0.84 8.74
C LYS A 59 0.93 -0.23 9.08
N ARG A 60 0.84 0.59 10.12
CA ARG A 60 -0.40 1.29 10.47
C ARG A 60 -0.79 2.31 9.40
N ALA A 61 0.16 3.04 8.82
CA ALA A 61 -0.10 3.98 7.74
C ALA A 61 -0.64 3.30 6.47
N LEU A 62 -0.08 2.13 6.11
CA LEU A 62 -0.58 1.30 4.99
C LEU A 62 -1.97 0.74 5.28
N ALA A 63 -2.24 0.33 6.52
CA ALA A 63 -3.57 -0.14 6.91
C ALA A 63 -4.62 0.98 6.82
N ALA A 64 -4.24 2.19 7.24
CA ALA A 64 -5.12 3.36 7.30
C ALA A 64 -5.43 4.00 5.94
N SER A 65 -4.59 3.79 4.91
CA SER A 65 -4.77 4.41 3.59
C SER A 65 -4.77 3.38 2.46
N ALA A 66 -5.93 3.13 1.87
CA ALA A 66 -6.07 2.25 0.70
C ALA A 66 -5.30 2.78 -0.51
N GLY A 67 -5.28 4.10 -0.74
CA GLY A 67 -4.53 4.71 -1.83
C GLY A 67 -3.02 4.51 -1.67
N PHE A 68 -2.50 4.72 -0.46
CA PHE A 68 -1.06 4.51 -0.19
C PHE A 68 -0.67 3.05 -0.34
N ARG A 69 -1.49 2.12 0.18
CA ARG A 69 -1.28 0.68 -0.01
C ARG A 69 -1.29 0.27 -1.48
N ARG A 70 -2.25 0.74 -2.27
CA ARG A 70 -2.30 0.48 -3.73
C ARG A 70 -1.05 1.01 -4.43
N ALA A 71 -0.57 2.20 -4.07
CA ALA A 71 0.65 2.75 -4.65
C ALA A 71 1.87 1.85 -4.38
N VAL A 72 2.01 1.32 -3.15
CA VAL A 72 3.07 0.36 -2.82
C VAL A 72 2.92 -0.94 -3.63
N GLU A 73 1.70 -1.47 -3.73
CA GLU A 73 1.42 -2.70 -4.51
C GLU A 73 1.77 -2.54 -5.99
N GLN A 74 1.49 -1.38 -6.59
CA GLN A 74 1.86 -1.10 -7.99
C GLN A 74 3.37 -1.06 -8.18
N ILE A 75 4.12 -0.45 -7.27
CA ILE A 75 5.59 -0.42 -7.35
C ILE A 75 6.14 -1.85 -7.25
N GLU A 76 5.65 -2.65 -6.29
CA GLU A 76 6.09 -4.04 -6.13
C GLU A 76 5.72 -4.91 -7.34
N LEU A 77 4.58 -4.65 -8.00
CA LEU A 77 4.22 -5.31 -9.26
C LEU A 77 5.26 -5.02 -10.36
N VAL A 78 5.56 -3.73 -10.59
CA VAL A 78 6.56 -3.32 -11.60
C VAL A 78 7.94 -3.89 -11.28
N ARG A 79 8.33 -3.94 -10.01
CA ARG A 79 9.58 -4.57 -9.57
C ARG A 79 9.61 -6.06 -9.89
N ALA A 80 8.51 -6.77 -9.64
CA ALA A 80 8.39 -8.19 -9.95
C ALA A 80 8.45 -8.45 -11.47
N GLU A 81 7.81 -7.61 -12.27
CA GLU A 81 7.86 -7.67 -13.74
C GLU A 81 9.29 -7.44 -14.26
N ARG A 82 9.98 -6.42 -13.74
CA ARG A 82 11.38 -6.15 -14.08
C ARG A 82 12.30 -7.31 -13.71
N MET A 83 12.14 -7.86 -12.50
CA MET A 83 12.91 -9.03 -12.07
C MET A 83 12.65 -10.23 -12.97
N PHE A 84 11.40 -10.44 -13.39
CA PHE A 84 11.06 -11.52 -14.32
C PHE A 84 11.75 -11.34 -15.68
N ALA A 85 11.74 -10.12 -16.24
CA ALA A 85 12.42 -9.82 -17.49
C ALA A 85 13.94 -10.10 -17.40
N LEU A 86 14.58 -9.72 -16.30
CA LEU A 86 16.00 -10.00 -16.06
C LEU A 86 16.30 -11.49 -15.96
N LEU A 87 15.46 -12.26 -15.26
CA LEU A 87 15.61 -13.71 -15.17
C LEU A 87 15.40 -14.38 -16.52
N TYR A 88 14.48 -13.86 -17.34
CA TYR A 88 14.22 -14.38 -18.67
C TYR A 88 15.41 -14.14 -19.60
N ASP A 89 15.95 -12.92 -19.62
CA ASP A 89 17.16 -12.60 -20.38
C ASP A 89 18.36 -13.43 -19.93
N ALA A 90 18.57 -13.59 -18.61
CA ALA A 90 19.63 -14.45 -18.09
C ALA A 90 19.49 -15.90 -18.54
N ALA A 91 18.26 -16.44 -18.55
CA ALA A 91 17.98 -17.79 -19.02
C ALA A 91 18.28 -17.96 -20.52
N LEU A 92 17.92 -16.98 -21.36
CA LEU A 92 18.25 -16.98 -22.79
C LEU A 92 19.76 -16.95 -23.04
N ASN A 93 20.52 -16.28 -22.16
CA ASN A 93 21.97 -16.22 -22.19
C ASN A 93 22.65 -17.44 -21.52
N GLY A 94 21.90 -18.49 -21.17
CA GLY A 94 22.44 -19.76 -20.67
C GLY A 94 22.51 -19.90 -19.14
N ASP A 95 21.93 -18.97 -18.37
CA ASP A 95 21.78 -19.16 -16.92
C ASP A 95 20.73 -20.24 -16.63
N MET A 96 21.22 -21.46 -16.41
CA MET A 96 20.40 -22.64 -16.10
C MET A 96 19.60 -22.49 -14.81
N LYS A 97 20.08 -21.71 -13.82
CA LYS A 97 19.35 -21.50 -12.56
C LYS A 97 18.15 -20.58 -12.80
N ALA A 98 18.32 -19.54 -13.61
CA ALA A 98 17.23 -18.67 -14.00
C ALA A 98 16.17 -19.45 -14.80
N ALA A 99 16.59 -20.30 -15.75
CA ALA A 99 15.70 -21.17 -16.51
C ALA A 99 14.90 -22.13 -15.59
N GLN A 100 15.58 -22.82 -14.68
CA GLN A 100 14.94 -23.71 -13.70
C GLN A 100 13.92 -22.98 -12.82
N PHE A 101 14.26 -21.77 -12.35
CA PHE A 101 13.34 -20.97 -11.55
C PHE A 101 12.07 -20.60 -12.33
N LEU A 102 12.20 -20.20 -13.60
CA LEU A 102 11.08 -19.83 -14.46
C LEU A 102 10.17 -21.03 -14.76
N LEU A 103 10.76 -22.21 -15.04
CA LEU A 103 10.01 -23.46 -15.24
C LEU A 103 9.23 -23.86 -13.98
N ALA A 104 9.90 -23.90 -12.83
CA ALA A 104 9.26 -24.23 -11.56
C ALA A 104 8.10 -23.27 -11.20
N ARG A 105 8.24 -21.98 -11.55
CA ARG A 105 7.18 -20.99 -11.40
C ARG A 105 6.00 -21.28 -12.33
N HIS A 106 6.25 -21.63 -13.58
CA HIS A 106 5.21 -21.99 -14.56
C HIS A 106 4.41 -23.20 -14.08
N ASP A 107 5.09 -24.27 -13.65
CA ASP A 107 4.44 -25.51 -13.22
C ASP A 107 3.50 -25.27 -12.03
N ARG A 108 3.93 -24.47 -11.05
CA ARG A 108 3.06 -24.05 -9.93
C ARG A 108 1.82 -23.29 -10.39
N GLN A 109 1.90 -22.50 -11.45
CA GLN A 109 0.72 -21.80 -12.00
C GLN A 109 -0.23 -22.76 -12.70
N VAL A 110 0.31 -23.74 -13.44
CA VAL A 110 -0.49 -24.78 -14.09
C VAL A 110 -1.27 -25.58 -13.04
N GLU A 111 -0.61 -26.02 -11.97
CA GLU A 111 -1.26 -26.77 -10.89
C GLU A 111 -2.35 -25.94 -10.18
N ARG A 112 -2.09 -24.66 -9.92
CA ARG A 112 -3.13 -23.75 -9.38
C ARG A 112 -4.33 -23.60 -10.30
N ARG A 113 -4.13 -23.59 -11.63
CA ARG A 113 -5.22 -23.50 -12.62
C ARG A 113 -5.99 -24.81 -12.73
N LYS A 114 -5.34 -25.96 -12.54
CA LYS A 114 -6.02 -27.27 -12.47
C LYS A 114 -6.90 -27.33 -11.22
N ALA A 115 -6.33 -27.08 -10.05
CA ALA A 115 -7.05 -27.10 -8.78
C ALA A 115 -8.28 -26.18 -8.74
N ARG A 116 -8.23 -25.00 -9.37
CA ARG A 116 -9.39 -24.10 -9.49
C ARG A 116 -10.51 -24.66 -10.37
N ARG A 117 -10.16 -25.38 -11.45
CA ARG A 117 -11.13 -26.03 -12.33
C ARG A 117 -11.82 -27.19 -11.61
N ASP A 118 -11.03 -28.01 -10.92
CA ASP A 118 -11.52 -29.17 -10.19
C ASP A 118 -12.42 -28.78 -9.01
N ALA A 119 -12.14 -27.65 -8.34
CA ALA A 119 -12.98 -27.10 -7.27
C ALA A 119 -14.29 -26.44 -7.75
N SER A 120 -14.45 -26.25 -9.07
CA SER A 120 -15.64 -25.62 -9.67
C SER A 120 -16.56 -26.63 -10.38
N SER A 121 -16.23 -27.92 -10.32
CA SER A 121 -17.02 -29.06 -10.86
C SER A 121 -17.65 -29.84 -9.72
#